data_AF-A0A293MBQ1-F1
#
_entry.id   AF-A0A293MBQ1-F1
#
_cell.length_a   1.000
_cell.length_b   1.000
_cell.length_c   1.000
_cell.angle_alpha   90.00
_cell.angle_beta   90.00
_cell.angle_gamma   90.00
#
_symmetry.space_group_name_H-M   'P 1'
#
loop_
_entity.id
_entity.type
_entity.pdbx_description
1 polymer ?
#
loop_
_entity_poly.entity_id
_entity_poly.type
_entity_poly.pdbx_seq_one_letter_code
_entity_poly.pdbx_strand_id
1 'polypeptide(L)'
;MVDYLESLLERLHHICSIVECTSFHSAIDFLTEFSKTWPCVLSRSVVQMLYLPSPGKVLGSLTMVDVLKESVRAFIKPPVLTQRGSTLPNHQQAKEFVDAFLAHCVRPFTSLIHICGHNRARQRDKLTHLLEELAVLQDEADRLDTVLHSISSKLEPMPQFACFTTWVLHHVLKTMIQYLLSGFELELYSTHEYGYIFWYLYEFLYGWMISALSRADTFLMEQEARTEQLKGGRNIKKNKRKKKTCPHSREIFINQALQNLCGGYYKTITGFLLDGKLRCPLPDFDKEQVRYEHRFAPFNSILTPPPVQYAQYKEMTDPYRYQPPPTPEDMYLGACKCFQHVRMLLDNVPDLNNELTSVVKVAKTNFVVVKLLLSGHKKNSASYPEFDFSQHKNFPIIRI
;
A
#
# COMPACT_ATOMS: atom_id res chain seq x y z
N MET A 1 -37.50 -7.38 7.57
CA MET A 1 -37.21 -8.52 6.66
C MET A 1 -37.10 -8.04 5.23
N VAL A 2 -38.04 -7.22 4.74
CA VAL A 2 -38.01 -6.63 3.39
C VAL A 2 -36.75 -5.77 3.15
N ASP A 3 -36.45 -4.81 4.04
CA ASP A 3 -35.27 -3.93 3.89
C ASP A 3 -33.93 -4.69 3.82
N TYR A 4 -33.83 -5.81 4.55
CA TYR A 4 -32.64 -6.67 4.51
C TYR A 4 -32.50 -7.36 3.14
N LEU A 5 -33.62 -7.82 2.56
CA LEU A 5 -33.65 -8.47 1.26
C LEU A 5 -33.35 -7.46 0.14
N GLU A 6 -33.90 -6.25 0.22
CA GLU A 6 -33.57 -5.16 -0.72
C GLU A 6 -32.07 -4.83 -0.67
N SER A 7 -31.54 -4.59 0.53
CA SER A 7 -30.10 -4.34 0.72
C SER A 7 -29.23 -5.51 0.22
N LEU A 8 -29.71 -6.76 0.35
CA LEU A 8 -29.02 -7.94 -0.17
C LEU A 8 -29.02 -7.96 -1.70
N LEU A 9 -30.16 -7.67 -2.33
CA LEU A 9 -30.27 -7.62 -3.79
C LEU A 9 -29.39 -6.51 -4.37
N GLU A 10 -29.34 -5.34 -3.74
CA GLU A 10 -28.44 -4.24 -4.15
C GLU A 10 -26.97 -4.66 -4.06
N ARG A 11 -26.57 -5.32 -2.96
CA ARG A 11 -25.19 -5.86 -2.85
C ARG A 11 -24.90 -6.91 -3.91
N LEU A 12 -25.83 -7.83 -4.17
CA LEU A 12 -25.67 -8.87 -5.18
C LEU A 12 -25.59 -8.28 -6.59
N HIS A 13 -26.36 -7.23 -6.88
CA HIS A 13 -26.27 -6.50 -8.14
C HIS A 13 -24.92 -5.79 -8.27
N HIS A 14 -24.44 -5.12 -7.20
CA HIS A 14 -23.16 -4.43 -7.21
C HIS A 14 -21.97 -5.38 -7.45
N ILE A 15 -21.93 -6.54 -6.80
CA ILE A 15 -20.82 -7.49 -6.99
C ILE A 15 -20.75 -8.07 -8.40
N CYS A 16 -21.84 -8.05 -9.19
CA CYS A 16 -21.80 -8.48 -10.59
C CYS A 16 -20.86 -7.60 -11.43
N SER A 17 -20.63 -6.34 -11.05
CA SER A 17 -19.66 -5.45 -11.72
C SER A 17 -18.21 -5.94 -11.64
N ILE A 18 -17.89 -6.97 -10.83
CA ILE A 18 -16.55 -7.59 -10.83
C ILE A 18 -16.16 -8.11 -12.22
N VAL A 19 -17.12 -8.48 -13.07
CA VAL A 19 -16.84 -8.95 -14.44
C VAL A 19 -16.32 -7.85 -15.36
N GLU A 20 -16.51 -6.58 -14.99
CA GLU A 20 -15.99 -5.41 -15.70
C GLU A 20 -14.53 -5.13 -15.35
N CYS A 21 -14.00 -5.77 -14.30
CA CYS A 21 -12.61 -5.64 -13.90
C CYS A 21 -11.70 -6.41 -14.87
N THR A 22 -11.08 -5.68 -15.79
CA THR A 22 -10.22 -6.25 -16.84
C THR A 22 -8.79 -6.59 -16.41
N SER A 23 -8.37 -6.18 -15.21
CA SER A 23 -7.03 -6.44 -14.68
C SER A 23 -7.08 -7.05 -13.28
N PHE A 24 -6.00 -7.72 -12.90
CA PHE A 24 -5.87 -8.25 -11.53
C PHE A 24 -5.95 -7.15 -10.48
N HIS A 25 -5.27 -6.02 -10.72
CA HIS A 25 -5.24 -4.88 -9.80
C HIS A 25 -6.61 -4.23 -9.64
N SER A 26 -7.40 -4.08 -10.71
CA SER A 26 -8.76 -3.53 -10.57
C SER A 26 -9.69 -4.49 -9.83
N ALA A 27 -9.56 -5.80 -10.06
CA ALA A 27 -10.35 -6.81 -9.37
C ALA A 27 -10.04 -6.87 -7.87
N ILE A 28 -8.76 -6.86 -7.47
CA ILE A 28 -8.39 -6.90 -6.04
C ILE A 28 -8.79 -5.60 -5.32
N ASP A 29 -8.68 -4.45 -5.98
CA ASP A 29 -9.11 -3.17 -5.41
C ASP A 29 -10.64 -3.15 -5.24
N PHE A 30 -11.40 -3.63 -6.22
CA PHE A 30 -12.86 -3.81 -6.12
C PHE A 30 -13.25 -4.72 -4.96
N LEU A 31 -12.64 -5.90 -4.86
CA LEU A 31 -12.94 -6.87 -3.81
C LEU A 31 -12.59 -6.34 -2.42
N THR A 32 -11.48 -5.61 -2.32
CA THR A 32 -11.04 -4.98 -1.07
C THR A 32 -12.01 -3.89 -0.64
N GLU A 33 -12.44 -3.03 -1.57
CA GLU A 33 -13.40 -1.96 -1.28
C GLU A 33 -14.77 -2.53 -0.91
N PHE A 34 -15.26 -3.51 -1.66
CA PHE A 34 -16.49 -4.23 -1.33
C PHE A 34 -16.41 -4.84 0.06
N SER A 35 -15.28 -5.46 0.43
CA SER A 35 -15.08 -6.02 1.76
C SER A 35 -15.16 -4.99 2.88
N LYS A 36 -14.77 -3.73 2.65
CA LYS A 36 -14.85 -2.66 3.67
C LYS A 36 -16.29 -2.23 3.96
N THR A 37 -17.26 -2.63 3.14
CA THR A 37 -18.69 -2.38 3.37
C THR A 37 -19.35 -3.35 4.37
N TRP A 38 -18.56 -4.25 4.98
CA TRP A 38 -19.03 -5.27 5.93
C TRP A 38 -20.13 -6.18 5.35
N PRO A 39 -19.97 -6.72 4.12
CA PRO A 39 -21.01 -7.50 3.48
C PRO A 39 -21.26 -8.84 4.18
N CYS A 40 -22.50 -9.33 4.06
CA CYS A 40 -22.90 -10.63 4.58
C CYS A 40 -22.11 -11.78 3.92
N VAL A 41 -22.11 -12.96 4.57
CA VAL A 41 -21.36 -14.13 4.11
C VAL A 41 -21.73 -14.56 2.69
N LEU A 42 -23.00 -14.46 2.33
CA LEU A 42 -23.48 -14.83 1.00
C LEU A 42 -22.84 -13.94 -0.07
N SER A 43 -22.97 -12.61 0.07
CA SER A 43 -22.40 -11.67 -0.93
C SER A 43 -20.88 -11.80 -1.05
N ARG A 44 -20.17 -12.02 0.06
CA ARG A 44 -18.71 -12.30 0.03
C ARG A 44 -18.36 -13.58 -0.71
N SER A 45 -19.14 -14.63 -0.51
CA SER A 45 -18.91 -15.93 -1.17
C SER A 45 -19.23 -15.84 -2.67
N VAL A 46 -20.33 -15.17 -3.03
CA VAL A 46 -20.76 -15.02 -4.43
C VAL A 46 -19.72 -14.24 -5.23
N VAL A 47 -19.22 -13.11 -4.74
CA VAL A 47 -18.25 -12.31 -5.51
C VAL A 47 -16.95 -13.08 -5.77
N GLN A 48 -16.53 -13.92 -4.82
CA GLN A 48 -15.37 -14.80 -5.01
C GLN A 48 -15.63 -15.86 -6.08
N MET A 49 -16.81 -16.47 -6.07
CA MET A 49 -17.19 -17.46 -7.08
C MET A 49 -17.39 -16.84 -8.47
N LEU A 50 -17.81 -15.57 -8.55
CA LEU A 50 -17.90 -14.85 -9.82
C LEU A 50 -16.50 -14.64 -10.43
N TYR A 51 -15.53 -14.22 -9.61
CA TYR A 51 -14.17 -13.98 -10.09
C TYR A 51 -13.36 -15.27 -10.29
N LEU A 52 -13.47 -16.23 -9.38
CA LEU A 52 -12.78 -17.53 -9.38
C LEU A 52 -13.77 -18.70 -9.37
N PRO A 53 -14.48 -18.97 -10.48
CA PRO A 53 -15.52 -20.01 -10.52
C PRO A 53 -14.97 -21.44 -10.39
N SER A 54 -13.68 -21.65 -10.69
CA SER A 54 -13.01 -22.94 -10.52
C SER A 54 -11.50 -22.73 -10.27
N PRO A 55 -10.81 -23.72 -9.69
CA PRO A 55 -9.38 -23.60 -9.38
C PRO A 55 -8.55 -23.18 -10.60
N GLY A 56 -7.80 -22.09 -10.46
CA GLY A 56 -6.90 -21.58 -11.50
C GLY A 56 -7.59 -20.89 -12.68
N LYS A 57 -8.92 -20.78 -12.70
CA LYS A 57 -9.68 -20.07 -13.74
C LYS A 57 -10.26 -18.77 -13.22
N VAL A 58 -9.98 -17.68 -13.94
CA VAL A 58 -10.50 -16.34 -13.67
C VAL A 58 -11.61 -16.03 -14.66
N LEU A 59 -12.78 -15.62 -14.16
CA LEU A 59 -13.98 -15.32 -14.96
C LEU A 59 -14.32 -16.44 -15.97
N GLY A 60 -14.07 -17.71 -15.58
CA GLY A 60 -14.40 -18.93 -16.32
C GLY A 60 -13.55 -19.26 -17.54
N SER A 61 -12.80 -18.29 -18.10
CA SER A 61 -12.07 -18.47 -19.36
C SER A 61 -10.55 -18.33 -19.21
N LEU A 62 -10.10 -17.30 -18.49
CA LEU A 62 -8.68 -16.96 -18.34
C LEU A 62 -8.00 -17.88 -17.33
N THR A 63 -6.72 -18.17 -17.52
CA THR A 63 -5.91 -18.78 -16.47
C THR A 63 -5.38 -17.71 -15.52
N MET A 64 -5.18 -18.06 -14.24
CA MET A 64 -4.56 -17.12 -13.29
C MET A 64 -3.16 -16.71 -13.75
N VAL A 65 -2.39 -17.61 -14.37
CA VAL A 65 -1.06 -17.28 -14.94
C VAL A 65 -1.16 -16.18 -15.98
N ASP A 66 -2.12 -16.26 -16.92
CA ASP A 66 -2.31 -15.23 -17.95
C ASP A 66 -2.70 -13.88 -17.35
N VAL A 67 -3.59 -13.90 -16.33
CA VAL A 67 -4.01 -12.71 -15.60
C VAL A 67 -2.84 -12.05 -14.88
N LEU A 68 -1.98 -12.83 -14.22
CA LEU A 68 -0.77 -12.32 -13.56
C LEU A 68 0.26 -11.82 -14.57
N LYS A 69 0.44 -12.51 -15.70
CA LYS A 69 1.32 -12.07 -16.79
C LYS A 69 0.90 -10.72 -17.33
N GLU A 70 -0.40 -10.50 -17.51
CA GLU A 70 -0.94 -9.19 -17.91
C GLU A 70 -0.81 -8.15 -16.80
N SER A 71 -0.99 -8.52 -15.53
CA SER A 71 -0.76 -7.61 -14.39
C SER A 71 0.68 -7.09 -14.38
N VAL A 72 1.68 -7.97 -14.53
CA VAL A 72 3.09 -7.55 -14.60
C VAL A 72 3.32 -6.65 -15.82
N ARG A 73 2.76 -7.02 -16.98
CA ARG A 73 2.87 -6.23 -18.21
C ARG A 73 2.28 -4.84 -18.05
N ALA A 74 1.08 -4.70 -17.50
CA ALA A 74 0.43 -3.43 -17.26
C ALA A 74 1.19 -2.56 -16.25
N PHE A 75 1.77 -3.19 -15.21
CA PHE A 75 2.45 -2.50 -14.13
C PHE A 75 3.83 -1.95 -14.51
N ILE A 76 4.67 -2.73 -15.21
CA ILE A 76 6.09 -2.37 -15.42
C ILE A 76 6.63 -2.72 -16.83
N LYS A 77 5.83 -3.40 -17.66
CA LYS A 77 6.18 -3.85 -19.03
C LYS A 77 7.59 -4.49 -19.10
N PRO A 78 7.88 -5.61 -18.40
CA PRO A 78 9.23 -6.18 -18.40
C PRO A 78 9.69 -6.57 -19.83
N PRO A 79 10.99 -6.42 -20.18
CA PRO A 79 11.47 -6.64 -21.55
C PRO A 79 11.11 -8.02 -22.14
N VAL A 80 11.16 -9.06 -21.30
CA VAL A 80 10.80 -10.44 -21.68
C VAL A 80 9.33 -10.61 -22.11
N LEU A 81 8.44 -9.72 -21.67
CA LEU A 81 7.02 -9.71 -22.04
C LEU A 81 6.67 -8.68 -23.13
N THR A 82 7.65 -7.91 -23.62
CA THR A 82 7.46 -6.85 -24.62
C THR A 82 7.99 -7.30 -25.98
N GLN A 83 7.10 -7.52 -26.95
CA GLN A 83 7.47 -8.04 -28.29
C GLN A 83 8.35 -7.10 -29.14
N ARG A 84 8.46 -5.82 -28.80
CA ARG A 84 9.18 -4.82 -29.60
C ARG A 84 10.35 -4.24 -28.80
N GLY A 85 11.54 -4.30 -29.39
CA GLY A 85 12.74 -3.68 -28.81
C GLY A 85 13.49 -4.51 -27.77
N SER A 86 13.24 -5.82 -27.73
CA SER A 86 14.09 -6.78 -27.03
C SER A 86 14.07 -8.11 -27.78
N THR A 87 15.21 -8.82 -27.79
CA THR A 87 15.33 -10.20 -28.29
C THR A 87 14.94 -11.24 -27.23
N LEU A 88 14.81 -10.85 -25.95
CA LEU A 88 14.42 -11.73 -24.84
C LEU A 88 13.09 -12.47 -25.06
N PRO A 89 12.03 -11.88 -25.62
CA PRO A 89 10.80 -12.60 -25.89
C PRO A 89 10.98 -13.80 -26.83
N ASN A 90 12.04 -13.85 -27.63
CA ASN A 90 12.33 -14.99 -28.50
C ASN A 90 13.26 -16.03 -27.83
N HIS A 91 13.80 -15.73 -26.66
CA HIS A 91 14.67 -16.64 -25.92
C HIS A 91 13.83 -17.64 -25.10
N GLN A 92 13.76 -18.88 -25.58
CA GLN A 92 12.92 -19.94 -25.01
C GLN A 92 13.12 -20.12 -23.49
N GLN A 93 14.38 -20.22 -23.05
CA GLN A 93 14.70 -20.41 -21.63
C GLN A 93 14.23 -19.24 -20.74
N ALA A 94 14.24 -18.00 -21.27
CA ALA A 94 13.82 -16.83 -20.50
C ALA A 94 12.30 -16.85 -20.27
N LYS A 95 11.54 -17.29 -21.29
CA LYS A 95 10.10 -17.52 -21.17
C LYS A 95 9.78 -18.61 -20.15
N GLU A 96 10.50 -19.74 -20.21
CA GLU A 96 10.30 -20.85 -19.27
C GLU A 96 10.52 -20.43 -17.82
N PHE A 97 11.56 -19.65 -17.53
CA PHE A 97 11.77 -19.11 -16.17
C PHE A 97 10.65 -18.19 -15.71
N VAL A 98 10.16 -17.31 -16.59
CA VAL A 98 9.04 -16.39 -16.27
C VAL A 98 7.75 -17.18 -16.05
N ASP A 99 7.44 -18.14 -16.90
CA ASP A 99 6.22 -18.94 -16.80
C ASP A 99 6.25 -19.83 -15.54
N ALA A 100 7.41 -20.39 -15.17
CA ALA A 100 7.59 -21.13 -13.92
C ALA A 100 7.38 -20.24 -12.68
N PHE A 101 7.96 -19.04 -12.67
CA PHE A 101 7.76 -18.07 -11.60
C PHE A 101 6.29 -17.63 -11.47
N LEU A 102 5.62 -17.35 -12.59
CA LEU A 102 4.20 -16.97 -12.58
C LEU A 102 3.30 -18.12 -12.14
N ALA A 103 3.68 -19.37 -12.43
CA ALA A 103 2.97 -20.54 -11.90
C ALA A 103 3.08 -20.62 -10.36
N HIS A 104 4.24 -20.30 -9.77
CA HIS A 104 4.39 -20.20 -8.32
C HIS A 104 3.59 -19.04 -7.72
N CYS A 105 3.46 -17.92 -8.44
CA CYS A 105 2.61 -16.80 -8.03
C CYS A 105 1.12 -17.15 -7.95
N VAL A 106 0.63 -18.17 -8.66
CA VAL A 106 -0.82 -18.48 -8.72
C VAL A 106 -1.40 -18.68 -7.33
N ARG A 107 -0.75 -19.45 -6.45
CA ARG A 107 -1.29 -19.76 -5.12
C ARG A 107 -1.37 -18.50 -4.23
N PRO A 108 -0.27 -17.74 -3.98
CA PRO A 108 -0.35 -16.56 -3.11
C PRO A 108 -1.31 -15.48 -3.62
N PHE A 109 -1.40 -15.30 -4.95
CA PHE A 109 -2.31 -14.33 -5.54
C PHE A 109 -3.78 -14.79 -5.55
N THR A 110 -4.01 -16.10 -5.61
CA THR A 110 -5.35 -16.67 -5.34
C THR A 110 -5.73 -16.49 -3.87
N SER A 111 -4.77 -16.64 -2.94
CA SER A 111 -4.96 -16.36 -1.52
C SER A 111 -5.36 -14.90 -1.27
N LEU A 112 -4.76 -13.92 -1.96
CA LEU A 112 -5.15 -12.50 -1.88
C LEU A 112 -6.65 -12.31 -2.17
N ILE A 113 -7.16 -12.91 -3.24
CA ILE A 113 -8.58 -12.87 -3.61
C ILE A 113 -9.44 -13.56 -2.55
N HIS A 114 -8.99 -14.72 -2.05
CA HIS A 114 -9.72 -15.47 -1.02
C HIS A 114 -9.80 -14.72 0.31
N ILE A 115 -8.76 -13.97 0.66
CA ILE A 115 -8.74 -13.15 1.87
C ILE A 115 -9.84 -12.10 1.82
N CYS A 116 -10.05 -11.39 0.71
CA CYS A 116 -11.09 -10.36 0.60
C CYS A 116 -12.51 -10.85 0.92
N GLY A 117 -12.81 -12.15 0.78
CA GLY A 117 -14.12 -12.72 1.13
C GLY A 117 -14.23 -13.25 2.55
N HIS A 118 -13.19 -13.16 3.38
CA HIS A 118 -13.30 -13.44 4.81
C HIS A 118 -13.89 -12.25 5.60
N ASN A 119 -14.26 -12.46 6.86
CA ASN A 119 -14.56 -11.34 7.76
C ASN A 119 -13.26 -10.59 8.14
N ARG A 120 -13.37 -9.35 8.63
CA ARG A 120 -12.21 -8.46 8.84
C ARG A 120 -11.16 -9.03 9.81
N ALA A 121 -11.58 -9.67 10.91
CA ALA A 121 -10.67 -10.32 11.84
C ALA A 121 -9.89 -11.47 11.16
N ARG A 122 -10.61 -12.36 10.47
CA ARG A 122 -10.00 -13.47 9.73
C ARG A 122 -9.12 -13.00 8.58
N GLN A 123 -9.45 -11.87 7.94
CA GLN A 123 -8.57 -11.27 6.94
C GLN A 123 -7.21 -10.94 7.54
N ARG A 124 -7.19 -10.22 8.66
CA ARG A 124 -5.95 -9.87 9.35
C ARG A 124 -5.11 -11.10 9.70
N ASP A 125 -5.73 -12.15 10.23
CA ASP A 125 -5.04 -13.42 10.53
C ASP A 125 -4.45 -14.08 9.28
N LYS A 126 -5.15 -14.01 8.14
CA LYS A 126 -4.66 -14.62 6.90
C LYS A 126 -3.57 -13.79 6.22
N LEU A 127 -3.56 -12.46 6.43
CA LEU A 127 -2.49 -11.60 5.91
C LEU A 127 -1.12 -11.97 6.50
N THR A 128 -1.04 -12.44 7.76
CA THR A 128 0.26 -12.85 8.35
C THR A 128 0.86 -14.05 7.62
N HIS A 129 0.05 -15.06 7.32
CA HIS A 129 0.50 -16.22 6.54
C HIS A 129 0.81 -15.85 5.09
N LEU A 130 0.03 -14.95 4.50
CA LEU A 130 0.31 -14.47 3.15
C LEU A 130 1.65 -13.74 3.07
N LEU A 131 2.05 -12.98 4.09
CA LEU A 131 3.35 -12.32 4.12
C LEU A 131 4.51 -13.33 4.08
N GLU A 132 4.37 -14.49 4.71
CA GLU A 132 5.36 -15.59 4.59
C GLU A 132 5.43 -16.13 3.16
N GLU A 133 4.28 -16.36 2.51
CA GLU A 133 4.25 -16.80 1.10
C GLU A 133 4.84 -15.74 0.15
N LEU A 134 4.54 -14.46 0.39
CA LEU A 134 5.08 -13.34 -0.41
C LEU A 134 6.58 -13.12 -0.18
N ALA A 135 7.11 -13.44 1.01
CA ALA A 135 8.55 -13.41 1.29
C ALA A 135 9.31 -14.38 0.37
N VAL A 136 8.78 -15.60 0.18
CA VAL A 136 9.35 -16.58 -0.74
C VAL A 136 9.32 -16.07 -2.18
N LEU A 137 8.20 -15.50 -2.62
CA LEU A 137 8.09 -14.91 -3.96
C LEU A 137 9.06 -13.73 -4.18
N GLN A 138 9.40 -12.98 -3.13
CA GLN A 138 10.36 -11.88 -3.24
C GLN A 138 11.78 -12.38 -3.57
N ASP A 139 12.22 -13.44 -2.91
CA ASP A 139 13.50 -14.11 -3.18
C ASP A 139 13.52 -14.77 -4.57
N GLU A 140 12.42 -15.42 -4.97
CA GLU A 140 12.28 -15.97 -6.32
C GLU A 140 12.30 -14.88 -7.41
N ALA A 141 11.67 -13.73 -7.16
CA ALA A 141 11.64 -12.61 -8.11
C ALA A 141 13.01 -11.97 -8.31
N ASP A 142 13.80 -11.83 -7.25
CA ASP A 142 15.17 -11.30 -7.32
C ASP A 142 16.09 -12.23 -8.12
N ARG A 143 16.00 -13.55 -7.87
CA ARG A 143 16.70 -14.55 -8.67
C ARG A 143 16.28 -14.51 -10.14
N LEU A 144 14.99 -14.39 -10.42
CA LEU A 144 14.47 -14.28 -11.78
C LEU A 144 15.04 -13.06 -12.50
N ASP A 145 14.96 -11.87 -11.89
CA ASP A 145 15.51 -10.64 -12.47
C ASP A 145 17.02 -10.77 -12.72
N THR A 146 17.76 -11.41 -11.81
CA THR A 146 19.21 -11.68 -11.96
C THR A 146 19.51 -12.60 -13.15
N VAL A 147 18.75 -13.69 -13.30
CA VAL A 147 18.89 -14.63 -14.43
C VAL A 147 18.54 -13.95 -15.75
N LEU A 148 17.43 -13.20 -15.79
CA LEU A 148 17.01 -12.46 -16.99
C LEU A 148 18.03 -11.39 -17.37
N HIS A 149 18.63 -10.72 -16.40
CA HIS A 149 19.72 -9.78 -16.65
C HIS A 149 20.96 -10.48 -17.22
N SER A 150 21.35 -11.64 -16.69
CA SER A 150 22.48 -12.43 -17.22
C SER A 150 22.26 -12.86 -18.67
N ILE A 151 21.04 -13.31 -19.01
CA ILE A 151 20.66 -13.67 -20.38
C ILE A 151 20.70 -12.42 -21.28
N SER A 152 20.10 -11.31 -20.82
CA SER A 152 20.07 -10.06 -21.58
C SER A 152 21.46 -9.55 -21.87
N SER A 153 22.35 -9.47 -20.89
CA SER A 153 23.71 -8.94 -21.06
C SER A 153 24.55 -9.73 -22.06
N LYS A 154 24.24 -11.01 -22.31
CA LYS A 154 24.87 -11.81 -23.37
C LYS A 154 24.34 -11.50 -24.76
N LEU A 155 23.07 -11.10 -24.87
CA LEU A 155 22.42 -10.78 -26.14
C LEU A 155 22.69 -9.33 -26.54
N GLU A 156 22.43 -8.40 -25.62
CA GLU A 156 22.57 -6.95 -25.80
C GLU A 156 22.91 -6.28 -24.45
N PRO A 157 23.91 -5.37 -24.37
CA PRO A 157 24.21 -4.63 -23.14
C PRO A 157 23.00 -3.79 -22.71
N MET A 158 22.34 -4.21 -21.64
CA MET A 158 21.14 -3.58 -21.12
C MET A 158 21.32 -3.25 -19.64
N PRO A 159 20.74 -2.13 -19.15
CA PRO A 159 20.65 -1.87 -17.72
C PRO A 159 19.99 -3.03 -16.97
N GLN A 160 20.34 -3.22 -15.71
CA GLN A 160 19.66 -4.19 -14.87
C GLN A 160 18.24 -3.70 -14.58
N PHE A 161 17.25 -4.54 -14.91
CA PHE A 161 15.83 -4.26 -14.70
C PHE A 161 15.31 -5.18 -13.60
N ALA A 162 15.03 -4.63 -12.42
CA ALA A 162 14.42 -5.36 -11.30
C ALA A 162 12.89 -5.36 -11.43
N CYS A 163 12.36 -5.83 -12.56
CA CYS A 163 10.95 -5.68 -12.91
C CYS A 163 10.05 -6.56 -12.03
N PHE A 164 10.36 -7.86 -11.94
CA PHE A 164 9.54 -8.79 -11.17
C PHE A 164 9.66 -8.53 -9.67
N THR A 165 10.87 -8.20 -9.21
CA THR A 165 11.15 -7.79 -7.83
C THR A 165 10.32 -6.57 -7.45
N THR A 166 10.23 -5.55 -8.33
CA THR A 166 9.45 -4.34 -8.06
C THR A 166 7.94 -4.61 -8.06
N TRP A 167 7.45 -5.49 -8.93
CA TRP A 167 6.04 -5.90 -8.95
C TRP A 167 5.65 -6.70 -7.71
N VAL A 168 6.47 -7.68 -7.28
CA VAL A 168 6.21 -8.41 -6.02
C VAL A 168 6.31 -7.49 -4.81
N LEU A 169 7.30 -6.59 -4.78
CA LEU A 169 7.47 -5.61 -3.70
C LEU A 169 6.23 -4.72 -3.53
N HIS A 170 5.58 -4.30 -4.61
CA HIS A 170 4.32 -3.55 -4.54
C HIS A 170 3.23 -4.32 -3.77
N HIS A 171 3.07 -5.63 -4.04
CA HIS A 171 2.08 -6.46 -3.36
C HIS A 171 2.45 -6.77 -1.90
N VAL A 172 3.74 -6.97 -1.62
CA VAL A 172 4.27 -7.08 -0.24
C VAL A 172 3.91 -5.82 0.55
N LEU A 173 4.23 -4.63 0.02
CA LEU A 173 3.97 -3.37 0.69
C LEU A 173 2.47 -3.11 0.88
N LYS A 174 1.62 -3.39 -0.13
CA LYS A 174 0.15 -3.31 0.02
C LYS A 174 -0.33 -4.21 1.17
N THR A 175 0.18 -5.44 1.25
CA THR A 175 -0.18 -6.41 2.29
C THR A 175 0.27 -5.96 3.68
N MET A 176 1.50 -5.45 3.81
CA MET A 176 2.02 -4.92 5.09
C MET A 176 1.20 -3.71 5.58
N ILE A 177 0.89 -2.77 4.68
CA ILE A 177 0.07 -1.59 4.99
C ILE A 177 -1.34 -2.03 5.42
N GLN A 178 -1.97 -2.96 4.68
CA GLN A 178 -3.29 -3.48 5.02
C GLN A 178 -3.29 -4.16 6.40
N TYR A 179 -2.25 -4.95 6.72
CA TYR A 179 -2.11 -5.58 8.03
C TYR A 179 -2.05 -4.53 9.16
N LEU A 180 -1.23 -3.49 9.03
CA LEU A 180 -1.17 -2.43 10.05
C LEU A 180 -2.50 -1.69 10.17
N LEU A 181 -3.09 -1.25 9.07
CA LEU A 181 -4.34 -0.48 9.08
C LEU A 181 -5.50 -1.30 9.67
N SER A 182 -5.56 -2.61 9.40
CA SER A 182 -6.58 -3.49 9.97
C SER A 182 -6.56 -3.55 11.50
N GLY A 183 -5.41 -3.28 12.13
CA GLY A 183 -5.34 -3.20 13.59
C GLY A 183 -6.04 -1.98 14.18
N PHE A 184 -6.14 -0.86 13.45
CA PHE A 184 -6.99 0.26 13.86
C PHE A 184 -8.48 -0.10 13.71
N GLU A 185 -8.85 -0.68 12.57
CA GLU A 185 -10.25 -1.04 12.28
C GLU A 185 -10.80 -2.07 13.28
N LEU A 186 -9.95 -2.96 13.76
CA LEU A 186 -10.28 -3.99 14.74
C LEU A 186 -9.97 -3.57 16.19
N GLU A 187 -9.62 -2.30 16.41
CA GLU A 187 -9.34 -1.73 17.75
C GLU A 187 -8.26 -2.50 18.54
N LEU A 188 -7.25 -3.00 17.84
CA LEU A 188 -6.17 -3.82 18.41
C LEU A 188 -5.01 -3.02 18.99
N TYR A 189 -4.99 -1.71 18.73
CA TYR A 189 -3.96 -0.79 19.19
C TYR A 189 -4.50 0.12 20.28
N SER A 190 -3.76 0.21 21.39
CA SER A 190 -3.97 1.24 22.40
C SER A 190 -3.38 2.59 21.94
N THR A 191 -3.86 3.69 22.52
CA THR A 191 -3.47 5.06 22.10
C THR A 191 -1.97 5.33 22.20
N HIS A 192 -1.28 4.75 23.19
CA HIS A 192 0.19 4.83 23.32
C HIS A 192 0.95 4.06 22.26
N GLU A 193 0.29 3.12 21.55
CA GLU A 193 0.90 2.37 20.45
C GLU A 193 0.82 3.13 19.12
N TYR A 194 -0.08 4.10 19.00
CA TYR A 194 -0.33 4.81 17.75
C TYR A 194 0.94 5.50 17.22
N GLY A 195 1.80 5.99 18.12
CA GLY A 195 3.03 6.69 17.75
C GLY A 195 3.92 5.87 16.83
N TYR A 196 4.30 4.65 17.24
CA TYR A 196 5.17 3.80 16.43
C TYR A 196 4.46 3.16 15.24
N ILE A 197 3.14 2.91 15.30
CA ILE A 197 2.38 2.39 14.16
C ILE A 197 2.32 3.45 13.04
N PHE A 198 1.92 4.68 13.36
CA PHE A 198 1.88 5.77 12.37
C PHE A 198 3.28 6.17 11.91
N TRP A 199 4.29 6.13 12.78
CA TRP A 199 5.69 6.31 12.40
C TRP A 199 6.12 5.29 11.34
N TYR A 200 5.85 4.00 11.57
CA TYR A 200 6.25 2.94 10.64
C TYR A 200 5.55 3.08 9.28
N LEU A 201 4.26 3.47 9.28
CA LEU A 201 3.55 3.81 8.05
C LEU A 201 4.17 5.02 7.33
N TYR A 202 4.49 6.08 8.08
CA TYR A 202 4.98 7.37 7.58
C TYR A 202 6.42 7.32 7.05
N GLU A 203 7.38 6.96 7.90
CA GLU A 203 8.82 6.99 7.59
C GLU A 203 9.22 5.81 6.72
N PHE A 204 8.49 4.69 6.81
CA PHE A 204 8.91 3.44 6.19
C PHE A 204 7.99 3.01 5.04
N LEU A 205 6.81 2.45 5.34
CA LEU A 205 6.04 1.70 4.34
C LEU A 205 5.55 2.55 3.16
N TYR A 206 4.99 3.74 3.42
CA TYR A 206 4.54 4.59 2.31
C TYR A 206 5.71 5.15 1.50
N GLY A 207 6.86 5.44 2.12
CA GLY A 207 8.07 5.85 1.41
C GLY A 207 8.56 4.77 0.44
N TRP A 208 8.57 3.52 0.88
CA TRP A 208 8.88 2.36 0.04
C TRP A 208 7.86 2.16 -1.08
N MET A 209 6.56 2.32 -0.79
CA MET A 209 5.51 2.21 -1.80
C MET A 209 5.67 3.25 -2.91
N ILE A 210 5.88 4.51 -2.54
CA ILE A 210 6.12 5.61 -3.48
C ILE A 210 7.36 5.33 -4.33
N SER A 211 8.43 4.82 -3.71
CA SER A 211 9.68 4.46 -4.39
C SER A 211 9.48 3.32 -5.40
N ALA A 212 8.71 2.29 -5.03
CA ALA A 212 8.40 1.17 -5.92
C ALA A 212 7.57 1.62 -7.14
N LEU A 213 6.54 2.44 -6.93
CA LEU A 213 5.71 3.01 -8.00
C LEU A 213 6.52 3.92 -8.93
N SER A 214 7.36 4.81 -8.36
CA SER A 214 8.21 5.72 -9.13
C SER A 214 9.26 4.97 -9.96
N ARG A 215 9.80 3.88 -9.41
CA ARG A 215 10.69 2.98 -10.15
C ARG A 215 9.96 2.31 -11.31
N ALA A 216 8.72 1.83 -11.11
CA ALA A 216 7.91 1.28 -12.19
C ALA A 216 7.63 2.31 -13.30
N ASP A 217 7.26 3.55 -12.94
CA ASP A 217 7.08 4.64 -13.91
C ASP A 217 8.38 4.95 -14.70
N THR A 218 9.53 4.95 -14.01
CA THR A 218 10.83 5.17 -14.65
C THR A 218 11.12 4.09 -15.70
N PHE A 219 10.89 2.81 -15.37
CA PHE A 219 11.06 1.72 -16.31
C PHE A 219 10.11 1.80 -17.51
N LEU A 220 8.85 2.17 -17.29
CA LEU A 220 7.89 2.36 -18.37
C LEU A 220 8.33 3.48 -19.33
N MET A 221 8.83 4.60 -18.79
CA MET A 221 9.36 5.70 -19.59
C MET A 221 10.60 5.30 -20.41
N GLU A 222 11.51 4.52 -19.83
CA GLU A 222 12.70 4.02 -20.53
C GLU A 222 12.34 3.05 -21.66
N GLN A 223 11.38 2.16 -21.45
CA GLN A 223 10.88 1.26 -22.48
C GLN A 223 10.19 1.99 -23.63
N GLU A 224 9.39 3.00 -23.32
CA GLU A 224 8.73 3.83 -24.33
C GLU A 224 9.76 4.58 -25.17
N ALA A 225 10.78 5.17 -24.53
CA ALA A 225 11.87 5.86 -25.23
C ALA A 225 12.64 4.93 -26.20
N ARG A 226 12.94 3.69 -25.78
CA ARG A 226 13.58 2.69 -26.66
C ARG A 226 12.70 2.28 -27.83
N THR A 227 11.41 2.06 -27.57
CA THR A 227 10.45 1.72 -28.61
C THR A 227 10.31 2.85 -29.64
N GLU A 228 10.39 4.10 -29.21
CA GLU A 228 10.40 5.28 -30.09
C GLU A 228 11.70 5.38 -30.91
N GLN A 229 12.86 5.13 -30.32
CA GLN A 229 14.14 5.11 -31.03
C GLN A 229 14.17 4.07 -32.16
N LEU A 230 13.66 2.87 -31.90
CA LEU A 230 13.57 1.79 -32.91
C LEU A 230 12.56 2.09 -34.02
N LYS A 231 11.55 2.92 -33.76
CA LYS A 231 10.58 3.41 -34.77
C LYS A 231 11.13 4.60 -35.58
N GLY A 232 12.32 5.09 -35.27
CA GLY A 232 12.82 6.42 -35.63
C GLY A 232 13.69 6.55 -36.89
N GLY A 233 13.45 5.75 -37.92
CA GLY A 233 13.81 6.09 -39.30
C GLY A 233 12.58 6.60 -40.05
N ARG A 234 12.50 7.92 -40.29
CA ARG A 234 11.48 8.68 -41.05
C ARG A 234 10.19 9.05 -40.27
N ASN A 235 9.98 10.36 -40.08
CA ASN A 235 8.73 11.06 -39.73
C ASN A 235 8.29 11.25 -38.25
N ILE A 236 9.20 11.62 -37.33
CA ILE A 236 8.81 12.10 -35.98
C ILE A 236 9.35 13.52 -35.72
N LYS A 237 8.92 14.51 -36.51
CA LYS A 237 9.13 15.93 -36.17
C LYS A 237 7.86 16.72 -35.89
N LYS A 238 6.67 16.09 -35.86
CA LYS A 238 5.38 16.80 -35.68
C LYS A 238 4.56 16.51 -34.42
N ASN A 239 4.95 15.58 -33.53
CA ASN A 239 4.21 15.30 -32.29
C ASN A 239 5.04 15.51 -31.00
N LYS A 240 5.73 16.65 -30.88
CA LYS A 240 6.24 17.11 -29.58
C LYS A 240 5.09 17.78 -28.81
N ARG A 241 4.48 17.04 -27.86
CA ARG A 241 3.68 17.50 -26.68
C ARG A 241 2.51 16.57 -26.29
N LYS A 242 2.54 15.27 -26.57
CA LYS A 242 1.74 14.36 -25.72
C LYS A 242 2.46 14.25 -24.38
N LYS A 243 1.83 14.78 -23.32
CA LYS A 243 2.29 14.70 -21.93
C LYS A 243 2.67 13.24 -21.67
N LYS A 244 3.94 12.94 -21.34
CA LYS A 244 4.36 11.56 -21.00
C LYS A 244 3.43 11.07 -19.89
N THR A 245 2.62 10.06 -20.19
CA THR A 245 1.67 9.51 -19.24
C THR A 245 2.45 8.72 -18.21
N CYS A 246 2.31 9.11 -16.94
CA CYS A 246 2.91 8.46 -15.78
C CYS A 246 1.78 7.62 -15.14
N PRO A 247 1.62 6.34 -15.55
CA PRO A 247 0.42 5.57 -15.21
C PRO A 247 0.21 5.41 -13.72
N HIS A 248 1.28 5.41 -12.92
CA HIS A 248 1.19 5.28 -11.46
C HIS A 248 1.05 6.62 -10.73
N SER A 249 1.01 7.76 -11.44
CA SER A 249 0.95 9.09 -10.80
C SER A 249 -0.21 9.25 -9.82
N ARG A 250 -1.40 8.72 -10.16
CA ARG A 250 -2.57 8.75 -9.27
C ARG A 250 -2.27 8.03 -7.96
N GLU A 251 -1.73 6.81 -8.03
CA GLU A 251 -1.39 6.02 -6.84
C GLU A 251 -0.26 6.67 -6.04
N ILE A 252 0.73 7.28 -6.70
CA ILE A 252 1.81 8.02 -6.04
C ILE A 252 1.24 9.17 -5.22
N PHE A 253 0.36 10.00 -5.79
CA PHE A 253 -0.26 11.10 -5.04
C PHE A 253 -1.09 10.61 -3.85
N ILE A 254 -1.84 9.52 -4.02
CA ILE A 254 -2.62 8.92 -2.92
C ILE A 254 -1.69 8.43 -1.81
N ASN A 255 -0.63 7.70 -2.14
CA ASN A 255 0.32 7.19 -1.15
C ASN A 255 1.11 8.31 -0.46
N GLN A 256 1.47 9.38 -1.18
CA GLN A 256 2.07 10.59 -0.58
C GLN A 256 1.09 11.28 0.39
N ALA A 257 -0.20 11.31 0.07
CA ALA A 257 -1.22 11.90 0.93
C ALA A 257 -1.39 11.06 2.21
N LEU A 258 -1.46 9.73 2.08
CA LEU A 258 -1.53 8.82 3.23
C LEU A 258 -0.26 8.84 4.07
N GLN A 259 0.92 8.98 3.44
CA GLN A 259 2.18 9.20 4.12
C GLN A 259 2.11 10.46 4.99
N ASN A 260 1.72 11.58 4.40
CA ASN A 260 1.60 12.85 5.14
C ASN A 260 0.52 12.79 6.23
N LEU A 261 -0.58 12.07 6.00
CA LEU A 261 -1.60 11.84 7.02
C LEU A 261 -1.00 11.10 8.24
N CYS A 262 -0.28 10.01 8.01
CA CYS A 262 0.41 9.25 9.06
C CYS A 262 1.49 10.10 9.74
N GLY A 263 2.22 10.91 8.97
CA GLY A 263 3.22 11.85 9.51
C GLY A 263 2.60 12.93 10.39
N GLY A 264 1.37 13.36 10.08
CA GLY A 264 0.57 14.25 10.92
C GLY A 264 0.26 13.59 12.27
N TYR A 265 -0.29 12.38 12.25
CA TYR A 265 -0.59 11.63 13.48
C TYR A 265 0.65 11.35 14.31
N TYR A 266 1.71 10.82 13.71
CA TYR A 266 2.97 10.53 14.40
C TYR A 266 3.46 11.76 15.16
N LYS A 267 3.57 12.90 14.47
CA LYS A 267 4.04 14.16 15.09
C LYS A 267 3.09 14.67 16.16
N THR A 268 1.77 14.59 15.96
CA THR A 268 0.80 14.98 16.99
C THR A 268 0.91 14.12 18.24
N ILE A 269 1.06 12.80 18.08
CA ILE A 269 1.19 11.86 19.20
C ILE A 269 2.51 12.09 19.94
N THR A 270 3.61 12.32 19.22
CA THR A 270 4.89 12.72 19.83
C THR A 270 4.76 14.03 20.59
N GLY A 271 4.05 15.02 20.05
CA GLY A 271 3.73 16.25 20.77
C GLY A 271 2.95 16.00 22.06
N PHE A 272 1.92 15.13 22.02
CA PHE A 272 1.18 14.74 23.23
C PHE A 272 2.05 14.00 24.25
N LEU A 273 2.98 13.15 23.81
CA LEU A 273 3.92 12.47 24.70
C LEU A 273 4.85 13.46 25.40
N LEU A 274 5.40 14.44 24.67
CA LEU A 274 6.25 15.48 25.23
C LEU A 274 5.47 16.40 26.19
N ASP A 275 4.19 16.64 25.91
CA ASP A 275 3.26 17.38 26.79
C ASP A 275 2.76 16.57 28.01
N GLY A 276 3.09 15.27 28.12
CA GLY A 276 2.54 14.39 29.15
C GLY A 276 1.03 14.14 29.04
N LYS A 277 0.45 14.38 27.86
CA LYS A 277 -0.99 14.29 27.56
C LYS A 277 -1.41 12.95 26.96
N LEU A 278 -0.56 11.94 26.95
CA LEU A 278 -0.92 10.59 26.52
C LEU A 278 -0.88 9.63 27.70
N ARG A 279 -1.88 8.75 27.80
CA ARG A 279 -1.88 7.69 28.81
C ARG A 279 -0.86 6.63 28.41
N CYS A 280 0.19 6.49 29.21
CA CYS A 280 1.19 5.44 29.07
C CYS A 280 0.98 4.35 30.14
N PRO A 281 1.23 3.07 29.82
CA PRO A 281 1.20 2.00 30.81
C PRO A 281 2.30 2.16 31.87
N LEU A 282 2.08 1.56 33.04
CA LEU A 282 3.04 1.58 34.13
C LEU A 282 4.27 0.73 33.78
N PRO A 283 5.51 1.25 33.92
CA PRO A 283 6.73 0.54 33.54
C PRO A 283 6.93 -0.83 34.21
N ASP A 284 6.42 -1.01 35.44
CA ASP A 284 6.58 -2.26 36.20
C ASP A 284 5.82 -3.44 35.58
N PHE A 285 4.80 -3.16 34.78
CA PHE A 285 3.91 -4.15 34.18
C PHE A 285 3.94 -4.13 32.66
N ASP A 286 4.84 -3.33 32.07
CA ASP A 286 4.82 -3.06 30.65
C ASP A 286 6.21 -2.82 30.04
N LYS A 287 6.39 -3.27 28.81
CA LYS A 287 7.60 -3.02 28.03
C LYS A 287 7.24 -2.70 26.58
N GLU A 288 7.50 -1.45 26.16
CA GLU A 288 7.25 -0.98 24.79
C GLU A 288 7.89 -1.89 23.74
N GLN A 289 9.10 -2.40 24.01
CA GLN A 289 9.79 -3.35 23.15
C GLN A 289 8.95 -4.59 22.83
N VAL A 290 8.33 -5.20 23.84
CA VAL A 290 7.55 -6.45 23.65
C VAL A 290 6.33 -6.18 22.79
N ARG A 291 5.64 -5.05 23.01
CA ARG A 291 4.52 -4.65 22.15
C ARG A 291 4.97 -4.39 20.72
N TYR A 292 6.03 -3.60 20.54
CA TYR A 292 6.57 -3.27 19.23
C TYR A 292 6.90 -4.53 18.45
N GLU A 293 7.72 -5.41 19.04
CA GLU A 293 8.12 -6.68 18.43
C GLU A 293 6.90 -7.54 18.09
N HIS A 294 5.88 -7.60 18.96
CA HIS A 294 4.65 -8.31 18.68
C HIS A 294 3.82 -7.69 17.54
N ARG A 295 3.71 -6.35 17.46
CA ARG A 295 2.94 -5.68 16.40
C ARG A 295 3.57 -5.90 15.03
N PHE A 296 4.90 -5.91 14.96
CA PHE A 296 5.66 -6.03 13.72
C PHE A 296 6.17 -7.44 13.43
N ALA A 297 5.92 -8.43 14.31
CA ALA A 297 6.37 -9.81 14.14
C ALA A 297 6.06 -10.43 12.76
N PRO A 298 4.89 -10.20 12.14
CA PRO A 298 4.60 -10.74 10.81
C PRO A 298 5.48 -10.21 9.68
N PHE A 299 6.30 -9.18 9.94
CA PHE A 299 7.22 -8.61 8.95
C PHE A 299 8.60 -9.25 9.01
N ASN A 300 8.88 -10.11 9.99
CA ASN A 300 10.20 -10.71 10.19
C ASN A 300 10.63 -11.63 9.04
N SER A 301 9.69 -12.20 8.28
CA SER A 301 9.99 -13.01 7.09
C SER A 301 10.34 -12.18 5.86
N ILE A 302 9.96 -10.89 5.83
CA ILE A 302 10.14 -10.02 4.68
C ILE A 302 11.57 -9.46 4.67
N LEU A 303 12.28 -9.59 3.56
CA LEU A 303 13.65 -9.08 3.42
C LEU A 303 13.67 -7.62 2.95
N THR A 304 12.79 -7.27 2.03
CA THR A 304 12.65 -5.92 1.47
C THR A 304 11.21 -5.43 1.57
N PRO A 305 10.93 -4.32 2.26
CA PRO A 305 11.89 -3.50 2.99
C PRO A 305 12.36 -4.20 4.29
N PRO A 306 13.61 -3.98 4.75
CA PRO A 306 14.14 -4.68 5.92
C PRO A 306 13.37 -4.30 7.19
N PRO A 307 12.94 -5.25 8.03
CA PRO A 307 12.16 -4.93 9.23
C PRO A 307 12.97 -4.05 10.18
N VAL A 308 12.40 -2.92 10.59
CA VAL A 308 13.03 -2.03 11.56
C VAL A 308 12.94 -2.68 12.93
N GLN A 309 14.09 -2.99 13.54
CA GLN A 309 14.14 -3.54 14.88
C GLN A 309 13.87 -2.46 15.93
N TYR A 310 13.38 -2.85 17.11
CA TYR A 310 13.01 -1.89 18.16
C TYR A 310 14.15 -0.93 18.54
N ALA A 311 15.38 -1.43 18.64
CA ALA A 311 16.55 -0.60 18.94
C ALA A 311 16.77 0.51 17.87
N GLN A 312 16.62 0.15 16.59
CA GLN A 312 16.73 1.11 15.49
C GLN A 312 15.58 2.11 15.51
N TYR A 313 14.35 1.67 15.82
CA TYR A 313 13.21 2.56 16.00
C TYR A 313 13.49 3.61 17.10
N LYS A 314 13.99 3.19 18.27
CA LYS A 314 14.34 4.13 19.35
C LYS A 314 15.43 5.10 18.93
N GLU A 315 16.45 4.63 18.21
CA GLU A 315 17.50 5.51 17.68
C GLU A 315 16.91 6.54 16.69
N MET A 316 16.05 6.12 15.76
CA MET A 316 15.47 7.02 14.74
C MET A 316 14.44 8.00 15.31
N THR A 317 13.88 7.72 16.49
CA THR A 317 12.86 8.55 17.12
C THR A 317 13.32 9.25 18.39
N ASP A 318 14.60 9.16 18.73
CA ASP A 318 15.17 9.83 19.90
C ASP A 318 15.18 11.36 19.72
N PRO A 319 14.39 12.12 20.51
CA PRO A 319 14.33 13.57 20.39
C PRO A 319 15.67 14.25 20.74
N TYR A 320 16.54 13.59 21.51
CA TYR A 320 17.81 14.17 21.94
C TYR A 320 18.92 14.10 20.88
N ARG A 321 18.64 13.49 19.72
CA ARG A 321 19.54 13.56 18.54
C ARG A 321 19.62 14.97 17.94
N TYR A 322 18.66 15.83 18.25
CA TYR A 322 18.63 17.22 17.79
C TYR A 322 19.09 18.16 18.91
N GLN A 323 19.81 19.22 18.54
CA GLN A 323 20.26 20.27 19.46
C GLN A 323 19.78 21.65 18.98
N PRO A 324 18.84 22.32 19.69
CA PRO A 324 18.12 21.83 20.88
C PRO A 324 17.12 20.70 20.54
N PRO A 325 16.70 19.88 21.53
CA PRO A 325 15.64 18.90 21.34
C PRO A 325 14.32 19.55 20.90
N PRO A 326 13.49 18.87 20.10
CA PRO A 326 12.24 19.42 19.63
C PRO A 326 11.24 19.64 20.77
N THR A 327 10.54 20.76 20.72
CA THR A 327 9.45 21.08 21.66
C THR A 327 8.12 20.44 21.20
N PRO A 328 7.10 20.34 22.09
CA PRO A 328 5.75 19.97 21.69
C PRO A 328 5.22 20.88 20.57
N GLU A 329 5.48 22.19 20.65
CA GLU A 329 5.09 23.16 19.64
C GLU A 329 5.75 22.88 18.26
N ASP A 330 7.02 22.48 18.22
CA ASP A 330 7.69 22.06 16.98
C ASP A 330 7.01 20.85 16.35
N MET A 331 6.61 19.88 17.19
CA MET A 331 5.90 18.67 16.76
C MET A 331 4.51 19.01 16.22
N TYR A 332 3.74 19.86 16.90
CA TYR A 332 2.43 20.32 16.43
C TYR A 332 2.53 21.15 15.14
N LEU A 333 3.57 21.98 14.99
CA LEU A 333 3.83 22.71 13.75
C LEU A 333 4.14 21.75 12.59
N GLY A 334 4.98 20.74 12.83
CA GLY A 334 5.27 19.70 11.84
C GLY A 334 4.02 18.91 11.45
N ALA A 335 3.18 18.56 12.41
CA ALA A 335 1.90 17.89 12.17
C ALA A 335 0.94 18.75 11.33
N CYS A 336 0.84 20.07 11.60
CA CYS A 336 0.06 21.00 10.80
C CYS A 336 0.48 20.98 9.33
N LYS A 337 1.79 21.05 9.06
CA LYS A 337 2.34 20.99 7.69
C LYS A 337 1.94 19.69 6.98
N CYS A 338 2.08 18.56 7.68
CA CYS A 338 1.69 17.24 7.18
C CYS A 338 0.20 17.19 6.82
N PHE A 339 -0.71 17.53 7.74
CA PHE A 339 -2.15 17.49 7.48
C PHE A 339 -2.60 18.45 6.36
N GLN A 340 -1.98 19.64 6.27
CA GLN A 340 -2.24 20.57 5.18
C GLN A 340 -1.81 19.99 3.82
N HIS A 341 -0.68 19.28 3.78
CA HIS A 341 -0.13 18.71 2.56
C HIS A 341 -1.00 17.58 1.99
N VAL A 342 -1.72 16.83 2.84
CA VAL A 342 -2.69 15.80 2.39
C VAL A 342 -3.69 16.37 1.39
N ARG A 343 -4.28 17.54 1.69
CA ARG A 343 -5.23 18.19 0.77
C ARG A 343 -4.56 18.59 -0.55
N MET A 344 -3.39 19.24 -0.47
CA MET A 344 -2.70 19.70 -1.67
C MET A 344 -2.36 18.55 -2.62
N LEU A 345 -2.02 17.38 -2.08
CA LEU A 345 -1.78 16.17 -2.87
C LEU A 345 -3.06 15.60 -3.47
N LEU A 346 -4.14 15.47 -2.68
CA LEU A 346 -5.40 14.90 -3.16
C LEU A 346 -6.17 15.83 -4.11
N ASP A 347 -5.91 17.15 -4.09
CA ASP A 347 -6.42 18.09 -5.10
C ASP A 347 -5.85 17.78 -6.51
N ASN A 348 -4.75 17.00 -6.62
CA ASN A 348 -4.19 16.53 -7.91
C ASN A 348 -4.77 15.17 -8.36
N VAL A 349 -5.67 14.56 -7.59
CA VAL A 349 -6.27 13.25 -7.90
C VAL A 349 -7.70 13.48 -8.41
N PRO A 350 -7.99 13.21 -9.69
CA PRO A 350 -9.36 13.28 -10.19
C PRO A 350 -10.19 12.14 -9.59
N ASP A 351 -11.50 12.38 -9.46
CA ASP A 351 -12.50 11.39 -9.04
C ASP A 351 -12.14 10.69 -7.71
N LEU A 352 -12.07 11.49 -6.64
CA LEU A 352 -11.90 10.97 -5.28
C LEU A 352 -13.09 10.09 -4.90
N ASN A 353 -12.81 8.86 -4.48
CA ASN A 353 -13.82 7.98 -3.91
C ASN A 353 -14.25 8.48 -2.50
N ASN A 354 -15.28 7.84 -1.94
CA ASN A 354 -15.81 8.19 -0.62
C ASN A 354 -14.76 8.07 0.49
N GLU A 355 -13.90 7.05 0.42
CA GLU A 355 -12.83 6.83 1.39
C GLU A 355 -11.80 7.98 1.39
N LEU A 356 -11.30 8.37 0.21
CA LEU A 356 -10.35 9.48 0.09
C LEU A 356 -10.99 10.82 0.45
N THR A 357 -12.28 11.00 0.14
CA THR A 357 -13.04 12.18 0.60
C THR A 357 -13.10 12.23 2.12
N SER A 358 -13.29 11.08 2.78
CA SER A 358 -13.22 10.97 4.23
C SER A 358 -11.82 11.30 4.77
N VAL A 359 -10.75 10.81 4.12
CA VAL A 359 -9.37 11.17 4.46
C VAL A 359 -9.13 12.68 4.41
N VAL A 360 -9.61 13.36 3.36
CA VAL A 360 -9.50 14.84 3.27
C VAL A 360 -10.21 15.52 4.44
N LYS A 361 -11.40 15.05 4.82
CA LYS A 361 -12.16 15.61 5.94
C LYS A 361 -11.42 15.41 7.27
N VAL A 362 -10.92 14.20 7.53
CA VAL A 362 -10.12 13.89 8.72
C VAL A 362 -8.88 14.77 8.80
N ALA A 363 -8.11 14.89 7.71
CA ALA A 363 -6.93 15.73 7.66
C ALA A 363 -7.24 17.21 7.95
N LYS A 364 -8.32 17.76 7.37
CA LYS A 364 -8.75 19.14 7.61
C LYS A 364 -9.15 19.38 9.05
N THR A 365 -9.93 18.47 9.65
CA THR A 365 -10.34 18.60 11.05
C THR A 365 -9.14 18.53 11.98
N ASN A 366 -8.25 17.54 11.78
CA ASN A 366 -7.06 17.37 12.60
C ASN A 366 -6.07 18.53 12.44
N PHE A 367 -5.94 19.11 11.24
CA PHE A 367 -5.19 20.34 11.04
C PHE A 367 -5.70 21.47 11.96
N VAL A 368 -7.02 21.68 12.03
CA VAL A 368 -7.59 22.72 12.90
C VAL A 368 -7.31 22.43 14.37
N VAL A 369 -7.52 21.19 14.81
CA VAL A 369 -7.29 20.77 16.21
C VAL A 369 -5.83 20.96 16.62
N VAL A 370 -4.89 20.53 15.79
CA VAL A 370 -3.45 20.66 16.08
C VAL A 370 -3.01 22.12 16.00
N LYS A 371 -3.60 22.92 15.12
CA LYS A 371 -3.35 24.37 15.07
C LYS A 371 -3.82 25.08 16.35
N LEU A 372 -4.93 24.64 16.95
CA LEU A 372 -5.36 25.12 18.27
C LEU A 372 -4.36 24.75 19.36
N LEU A 373 -3.89 23.49 19.40
CA LEU A 373 -2.85 23.06 20.34
C LEU A 373 -1.57 23.89 20.21
N LEU A 374 -1.11 24.12 18.98
CA LEU A 374 0.05 24.96 18.68
C LEU A 374 -0.12 26.40 19.21
N SER A 375 -1.34 26.93 19.22
CA SER A 375 -1.64 28.26 19.77
C SER A 375 -1.73 28.31 21.30
N GLY A 376 -1.50 27.19 21.98
CA GLY A 376 -1.58 27.06 23.45
C GLY A 376 -2.99 26.74 23.97
N HIS A 377 -3.95 26.45 23.10
CA HIS A 377 -5.28 26.03 23.53
C HIS A 377 -5.19 24.73 24.35
N LYS A 378 -5.87 24.69 25.49
CA LYS A 378 -5.83 23.56 26.45
C LYS A 378 -4.42 23.17 26.91
N LYS A 379 -3.45 24.10 26.91
CA LYS A 379 -2.08 23.83 27.40
C LYS A 379 -2.07 23.27 28.83
N ASN A 380 -2.91 23.84 29.71
CA ASN A 380 -3.03 23.44 31.11
C ASN A 380 -4.18 22.44 31.39
N SER A 381 -4.82 21.89 30.34
CA SER A 381 -5.91 20.94 30.54
C SER A 381 -5.38 19.60 31.03
N ALA A 382 -6.05 19.00 32.01
CA ALA A 382 -5.81 17.62 32.44
C ALA A 382 -6.55 16.58 31.59
N SER A 383 -7.35 17.01 30.60
CA SER A 383 -8.07 16.10 29.71
C SER A 383 -7.11 15.42 28.73
N TYR A 384 -7.19 14.09 28.67
CA TYR A 384 -6.52 13.32 27.64
C TYR A 384 -7.22 13.49 26.28
N PRO A 385 -6.48 13.48 25.16
CA PRO A 385 -7.07 13.51 23.83
C PRO A 385 -7.85 12.22 23.56
N GLU A 386 -8.96 12.36 22.86
CA GLU A 386 -9.76 11.25 22.34
C GLU A 386 -9.55 11.08 20.84
N PHE A 387 -9.68 9.84 20.36
CA PHE A 387 -9.49 9.47 18.97
C PHE A 387 -10.78 8.88 18.41
N ASP A 388 -11.49 9.64 17.57
CA ASP A 388 -12.80 9.28 17.02
C ASP A 388 -12.68 8.68 15.61
N PHE A 389 -12.97 7.38 15.48
CA PHE A 389 -12.93 6.63 14.23
C PHE A 389 -14.28 6.59 13.48
N SER A 390 -15.27 7.38 13.90
CA SER A 390 -16.59 7.41 13.25
C SER A 390 -16.52 7.88 11.79
N GLN A 391 -15.63 8.83 11.48
CA GLN A 391 -15.44 9.36 10.13
C GLN A 391 -14.63 8.41 9.23
N HIS A 392 -13.57 7.77 9.77
CA HIS A 392 -12.72 6.84 9.02
C HIS A 392 -12.20 5.73 9.93
N LYS A 393 -12.27 4.47 9.46
CA LYS A 393 -11.97 3.28 10.27
C LYS A 393 -10.52 3.14 10.69
N ASN A 394 -9.59 3.71 9.94
CA ASN A 394 -8.16 3.63 10.24
C ASN A 394 -7.53 4.97 10.70
N PHE A 395 -8.24 6.09 10.55
CA PHE A 395 -7.67 7.42 10.73
C PHE A 395 -8.61 8.29 11.59
N PRO A 396 -8.31 8.48 12.88
CA PRO A 396 -9.24 9.10 13.80
C PRO A 396 -9.25 10.63 13.73
N ILE A 397 -10.40 11.24 13.95
CA ILE A 397 -10.45 12.66 14.31
C ILE A 397 -9.96 12.82 15.75
N ILE A 398 -8.99 13.69 15.96
CA ILE A 398 -8.46 14.01 17.28
C ILE A 398 -9.41 15.00 17.96
N ARG A 399 -9.80 14.70 19.20
CA ARG A 399 -10.61 15.60 20.04
C ARG A 399 -9.82 15.93 21.30
N ILE A 400 -9.77 17.21 21.65
CA ILE A 400 -8.98 17.75 22.77
C ILE A 400 -9.88 18.40 23.78
#